data_AF-A0A1C6L127-F1
#
_entry.id   AF-A0A1C6L127-F1
#
_cell.length_a   1.000
_cell.length_b   1.000
_cell.length_c   1.000
_cell.angle_alpha   90.00
_cell.angle_beta   90.00
_cell.angle_gamma   90.00
#
_symmetry.space_group_name_H-M   'P 1'
#
loop_
_entity.id
_entity.type
_entity.pdbx_description
1 polymer ?
#
loop_
_entity_poly.entity_id
_entity_poly.type
_entity_poly.pdbx_seq_one_letter_code
_entity_poly.pdbx_strand_id
1 'polypeptide(L)'
;MGKELGSGRLGRLYNGKKARKRREWRGVRDTWYAYTQWLKIWKVLIKFMAKPRNIKGFFRYRWMLNYLAVPDFFDRHTEGMRGEQLRMAHTGLGLIVADMCEMVNTVFKADPRIGNDKELNDRIVLFDENMMSEIMNGFPNLQWVSVEVPAIYTSAMMNQTGVSHYIDVTSEYGVPGDVCPMPAAELGLAIDDDFPLIGKCAVQCNTTCDGSAMGNGIEARRFKIPTFQLAVPIRHTQESVQEYAADEIKNAIHFIEEQTGETFDWDAFFTSMKRFNAESQHAKEWLEISRTPYPQVIGDNLALYRYGVYQAAGGRNDDFLKVDEKLTALAMQAFERKAPVVKEARHRAITWGVQAAYYTAFPIWMQNCWGIVPIADMLSLVSMEEIDTEDKEQAIYDLAHLYENMIMRNRSNGGYEVGVEALWRYCEYFNVDMVVMYTHMGCKAMSGYHGIFEEEARKHGIHLIWVTHNLMKPEDASRRDMRMEVNRYMRTVLREEPLDPSLEDFDDAKCW
;
A
#
# COMPACT_ATOMS: atom_id res chain seq x y z
N MET A 1 0.77 -32.10 -0.30
CA MET A 1 0.62 -30.93 0.58
C MET A 1 0.68 -31.48 1.99
N GLY A 2 1.81 -31.27 2.66
CA GLY A 2 2.08 -31.74 4.03
C GLY A 2 2.09 -30.58 5.02
N LYS A 3 2.64 -30.84 6.22
CA LYS A 3 2.82 -29.85 7.29
C LYS A 3 3.97 -28.87 7.00
N GLU A 4 4.96 -29.30 6.22
CA GLU A 4 6.19 -28.55 5.95
C GLU A 4 6.02 -27.50 4.85
N LEU A 5 6.84 -26.44 4.90
CA LEU A 5 6.88 -25.38 3.89
C LEU A 5 7.19 -25.95 2.50
N GLY A 6 6.42 -25.49 1.49
CA GLY A 6 6.56 -25.92 0.10
C GLY A 6 6.38 -27.43 -0.16
N SER A 7 5.71 -28.15 0.74
CA SER A 7 5.34 -29.57 0.59
C SER A 7 4.14 -29.80 -0.37
N GLY A 8 3.66 -28.74 -1.02
CA GLY A 8 2.54 -28.74 -1.95
C GLY A 8 2.92 -28.08 -3.26
N ARG A 9 2.37 -28.57 -4.38
CA ARG A 9 2.43 -27.90 -5.67
C ARG A 9 1.32 -26.85 -5.72
N LEU A 10 1.65 -25.60 -5.39
CA LEU A 10 0.72 -24.48 -5.21
C LEU A 10 0.05 -24.09 -6.53
N GLY A 11 0.78 -24.16 -7.63
CA GLY A 11 0.25 -23.91 -8.98
C GLY A 11 -0.95 -24.79 -9.36
N ARG A 12 -1.08 -25.98 -8.74
CA ARG A 12 -2.24 -26.85 -8.96
C ARG A 12 -3.56 -26.31 -8.40
N LEU A 13 -3.51 -25.31 -7.52
CA LEU A 13 -4.69 -24.63 -6.99
C LEU A 13 -5.38 -23.75 -8.04
N TYR A 14 -4.62 -23.29 -9.04
CA TYR A 14 -5.11 -22.48 -10.14
C TYR A 14 -5.80 -23.35 -11.21
N ASN A 15 -6.84 -22.82 -11.83
CA ASN A 15 -7.71 -23.53 -12.79
C ASN A 15 -8.25 -22.63 -13.92
N GLY A 16 -7.68 -21.44 -14.12
CA GLY A 16 -8.16 -20.47 -15.09
C GLY A 16 -9.54 -19.88 -14.78
N LYS A 17 -10.05 -20.01 -13.54
CA LYS A 17 -11.31 -19.41 -13.08
C LYS A 17 -11.05 -18.36 -12.01
N LYS A 18 -12.09 -17.56 -11.71
CA LYS A 18 -12.09 -16.53 -10.65
C LYS A 18 -11.59 -17.05 -9.30
N ALA A 19 -12.09 -18.21 -8.88
CA ALA A 19 -11.71 -18.83 -7.62
C ALA A 19 -10.82 -20.06 -7.83
N ARG A 20 -9.88 -20.26 -6.91
CA ARG A 20 -9.03 -21.45 -6.81
C ARG A 20 -9.87 -22.74 -6.69
N LYS A 21 -9.31 -23.88 -7.12
CA LYS A 21 -9.98 -25.21 -7.04
C LYS A 21 -10.40 -25.58 -5.62
N ARG A 22 -9.57 -25.19 -4.65
CA ARG A 22 -9.76 -25.37 -3.21
C ARG A 22 -8.75 -24.50 -2.47
N ARG A 23 -8.91 -24.38 -1.16
CA ARG A 23 -7.88 -23.80 -0.30
C ARG A 23 -6.65 -24.67 -0.15
N GLU A 24 -5.55 -24.01 0.14
CA GLU A 24 -4.28 -24.62 0.45
C GLU A 24 -4.38 -25.49 1.72
N TRP A 25 -3.88 -26.72 1.66
CA TRP A 25 -3.75 -27.57 2.84
C TRP A 25 -2.39 -27.36 3.49
N ARG A 26 -2.40 -26.95 4.76
CA ARG A 26 -1.25 -26.47 5.53
C ARG A 26 -0.86 -27.40 6.69
N GLY A 27 -1.37 -28.63 6.68
CA GLY A 27 -1.40 -29.49 7.87
C GLY A 27 -2.47 -29.03 8.87
N VAL A 28 -2.77 -29.87 9.87
CA VAL A 28 -3.95 -29.68 10.75
C VAL A 28 -3.92 -28.33 11.48
N ARG A 29 -2.82 -28.00 12.17
CA ARG A 29 -2.71 -26.80 13.01
C ARG A 29 -2.92 -25.50 12.21
N ASP A 30 -2.18 -25.33 11.13
CA ASP A 30 -2.21 -24.08 10.36
C ASP A 30 -3.41 -24.01 9.43
N THR A 31 -3.93 -25.15 8.93
CA THR A 31 -5.20 -25.15 8.19
C THR A 31 -6.36 -24.78 9.10
N TRP A 32 -6.39 -25.30 10.34
CA TRP A 32 -7.39 -24.93 11.33
C TRP A 32 -7.30 -23.44 11.67
N TYR A 33 -6.09 -22.93 11.94
CA TYR A 33 -5.89 -21.50 12.18
C TYR A 33 -6.40 -20.65 11.00
N ALA A 34 -5.97 -20.92 9.77
CA ALA A 34 -6.41 -20.19 8.59
C ALA A 34 -7.95 -20.26 8.41
N TYR A 35 -8.57 -21.41 8.68
CA TYR A 35 -10.02 -21.56 8.65
C TYR A 35 -10.72 -20.68 9.71
N THR A 36 -10.20 -20.64 10.94
CA THR A 36 -10.76 -19.75 11.98
C THR A 36 -10.63 -18.27 11.61
N GLN A 37 -9.51 -17.86 10.99
CA GLN A 37 -9.33 -16.48 10.53
C GLN A 37 -10.28 -16.15 9.38
N TRP A 38 -10.47 -17.09 8.46
CA TRP A 38 -11.45 -16.94 7.39
C TRP A 38 -12.88 -16.73 7.91
N LEU A 39 -13.30 -17.46 8.95
CA LEU A 39 -14.59 -17.24 9.59
C LEU A 39 -14.69 -15.85 10.25
N LYS A 40 -13.59 -15.35 10.83
CA LYS A 40 -13.54 -13.99 11.39
C LYS A 40 -13.67 -12.91 10.31
N ILE A 41 -13.01 -13.09 9.16
CA ILE A 41 -13.14 -12.18 8.02
C ILE A 41 -14.60 -12.12 7.56
N TRP A 42 -15.26 -13.28 7.38
CA TRP A 42 -16.69 -13.29 7.07
C TRP A 42 -17.55 -12.63 8.13
N LYS A 43 -17.23 -12.81 9.41
CA LYS A 43 -17.94 -12.11 10.49
C LYS A 43 -17.84 -10.59 10.33
N VAL A 44 -16.67 -10.06 9.98
CA VAL A 44 -16.47 -8.62 9.71
C VAL A 44 -17.31 -8.18 8.51
N LEU A 45 -17.21 -8.90 7.37
CA LEU A 45 -17.94 -8.57 6.14
C LEU A 45 -19.47 -8.65 6.33
N ILE A 46 -19.97 -9.67 7.02
CA ILE A 46 -21.39 -9.84 7.33
C ILE A 46 -21.86 -8.71 8.26
N LYS A 47 -21.09 -8.37 9.30
CA LYS A 47 -21.42 -7.25 10.20
C LYS A 47 -21.46 -5.91 9.46
N PHE A 48 -20.55 -5.71 8.50
CA PHE A 48 -20.55 -4.56 7.61
C PHE A 48 -21.82 -4.53 6.75
N MET A 49 -22.16 -5.63 6.07
CA MET A 49 -23.33 -5.72 5.18
C MET A 49 -24.67 -5.76 5.93
N ALA A 50 -24.70 -6.10 7.21
CA ALA A 50 -25.93 -6.11 8.01
C ALA A 50 -26.55 -4.72 8.18
N LYS A 51 -25.80 -3.64 7.92
CA LYS A 51 -26.29 -2.27 7.97
C LYS A 51 -27.06 -1.95 6.68
N PRO A 52 -28.36 -1.57 6.72
CA PRO A 52 -29.16 -1.32 5.52
C PRO A 52 -28.55 -0.30 4.54
N ARG A 53 -27.90 0.74 5.08
CA ARG A 53 -27.18 1.75 4.29
C ARG A 53 -26.01 1.15 3.50
N ASN A 54 -25.31 0.17 4.05
CA ASN A 54 -24.17 -0.46 3.37
C ASN A 54 -24.65 -1.37 2.23
N ILE A 55 -25.82 -2.00 2.38
CA ILE A 55 -26.49 -2.69 1.27
C ILE A 55 -26.85 -1.71 0.16
N LYS A 56 -27.42 -0.55 0.51
CA LYS A 56 -27.72 0.50 -0.47
C LYS A 56 -26.46 1.00 -1.18
N GLY A 57 -25.36 1.21 -0.44
CA GLY A 57 -24.06 1.56 -1.00
C GLY A 57 -23.50 0.50 -1.95
N PHE A 58 -23.61 -0.78 -1.58
CA PHE A 58 -23.20 -1.91 -2.43
C PHE A 58 -23.89 -1.91 -3.80
N PHE A 59 -25.18 -1.56 -3.85
CA PHE A 59 -25.91 -1.47 -5.13
C PHE A 59 -25.76 -0.13 -5.83
N ARG A 60 -25.37 0.94 -5.11
CA ARG A 60 -25.14 2.26 -5.71
C ARG A 60 -23.80 2.32 -6.44
N TYR A 61 -22.75 1.77 -5.84
CA TYR A 61 -21.38 1.96 -6.28
C TYR A 61 -20.83 0.73 -6.98
N ARG A 62 -20.34 0.89 -8.21
CA ARG A 62 -19.85 -0.24 -9.00
C ARG A 62 -18.62 -0.87 -8.37
N TRP A 63 -17.72 -0.06 -7.83
CA TRP A 63 -16.48 -0.51 -7.19
C TRP A 63 -16.71 -1.44 -5.97
N MET A 64 -17.90 -1.42 -5.36
CA MET A 64 -18.24 -2.35 -4.26
C MET A 64 -18.25 -3.82 -4.67
N LEU A 65 -18.41 -4.13 -5.96
CA LEU A 65 -18.33 -5.51 -6.46
C LEU A 65 -16.93 -6.12 -6.26
N ASN A 66 -15.87 -5.30 -6.26
CA ASN A 66 -14.50 -5.77 -6.07
C ASN A 66 -14.28 -6.34 -4.66
N TYR A 67 -14.99 -5.84 -3.65
CA TYR A 67 -14.89 -6.29 -2.26
C TYR A 67 -15.41 -7.73 -2.04
N LEU A 68 -16.09 -8.34 -3.01
CA LEU A 68 -16.41 -9.77 -2.97
C LEU A 68 -15.15 -10.65 -3.02
N ALA A 69 -14.02 -10.10 -3.48
CA ALA A 69 -12.74 -10.79 -3.55
C ALA A 69 -11.94 -10.77 -2.23
N VAL A 70 -12.40 -10.10 -1.16
CA VAL A 70 -11.67 -10.04 0.13
C VAL A 70 -11.24 -11.42 0.65
N PRO A 71 -12.08 -12.48 0.63
CA PRO A 71 -11.62 -13.81 1.05
C PRO A 71 -10.50 -14.38 0.16
N ASP A 72 -10.54 -14.11 -1.14
CA ASP A 72 -9.52 -14.55 -2.10
C ASP A 72 -8.23 -13.75 -1.92
N PHE A 73 -8.32 -12.45 -1.62
CA PHE A 73 -7.18 -11.61 -1.25
C PHE A 73 -6.37 -12.25 -0.11
N PHE A 74 -7.00 -12.67 0.99
CA PHE A 74 -6.27 -13.37 2.06
C PHE A 74 -5.68 -14.71 1.59
N ASP A 75 -6.39 -15.48 0.77
CA ASP A 75 -5.89 -16.75 0.24
C ASP A 75 -4.64 -16.53 -0.64
N ARG A 76 -4.56 -15.42 -1.41
CA ARG A 76 -3.39 -15.03 -2.22
C ARG A 76 -2.20 -14.57 -1.37
N HIS A 77 -2.44 -13.71 -0.38
CA HIS A 77 -1.38 -13.13 0.47
C HIS A 77 -0.89 -14.05 1.59
N THR A 78 -1.47 -15.25 1.72
CA THR A 78 -1.02 -16.28 2.68
C THR A 78 -0.60 -17.58 2.00
N GLU A 79 -0.48 -17.57 0.66
CA GLU A 79 -0.09 -18.74 -0.11
C GLU A 79 1.31 -19.22 0.28
N GLY A 80 1.44 -20.51 0.62
CA GLY A 80 2.69 -21.12 1.04
C GLY A 80 3.08 -20.86 2.51
N MET A 81 2.52 -19.84 3.16
CA MET A 81 2.88 -19.47 4.53
C MET A 81 2.44 -20.50 5.59
N ARG A 82 3.25 -20.67 6.63
CA ARG A 82 2.99 -21.51 7.81
C ARG A 82 3.41 -20.77 9.07
N GLY A 83 3.06 -21.32 10.24
CA GLY A 83 3.62 -20.84 11.51
C GLY A 83 3.40 -19.35 11.75
N GLU A 84 4.46 -18.65 12.12
CA GLU A 84 4.49 -17.25 12.51
C GLU A 84 4.21 -16.33 11.32
N GLN A 85 4.74 -16.65 10.12
CA GLN A 85 4.45 -15.89 8.89
C GLN A 85 2.95 -15.82 8.60
N LEU A 86 2.26 -16.96 8.69
CA LEU A 86 0.80 -17.03 8.50
C LEU A 86 0.04 -16.21 9.55
N ARG A 87 0.56 -16.14 10.78
CA ARG A 87 -0.06 -15.40 11.89
C ARG A 87 0.15 -13.90 11.76
N MET A 88 1.33 -13.48 11.33
CA MET A 88 1.64 -12.08 11.06
C MET A 88 0.76 -11.55 9.91
N ALA A 89 0.71 -12.27 8.78
CA ALA A 89 -0.13 -11.92 7.64
C ALA A 89 -1.60 -11.70 8.04
N HIS A 90 -2.21 -12.66 8.74
CA HIS A 90 -3.60 -12.54 9.18
C HIS A 90 -3.81 -11.47 10.25
N THR A 91 -2.81 -11.16 11.07
CA THR A 91 -2.92 -10.14 12.12
C THR A 91 -2.87 -8.74 11.51
N GLY A 92 -1.86 -8.44 10.68
CA GLY A 92 -1.71 -7.13 10.03
C GLY A 92 -2.83 -6.86 9.04
N LEU A 93 -3.00 -7.72 8.02
CA LEU A 93 -4.02 -7.54 6.98
C LEU A 93 -5.46 -7.62 7.54
N GLY A 94 -5.65 -8.36 8.65
CA GLY A 94 -6.93 -8.41 9.34
C GLY A 94 -7.37 -7.05 9.89
N LEU A 95 -6.43 -6.27 10.45
CA LEU A 95 -6.69 -4.91 10.92
C LEU A 95 -6.99 -3.98 9.73
N ILE A 96 -6.19 -4.04 8.67
CA ILE A 96 -6.42 -3.23 7.45
C ILE A 96 -7.84 -3.43 6.89
N VAL A 97 -8.32 -4.67 6.82
CA VAL A 97 -9.67 -4.95 6.32
C VAL A 97 -10.77 -4.43 7.26
N ALA A 98 -10.55 -4.48 8.58
CA ALA A 98 -11.49 -3.94 9.55
C ALA A 98 -11.57 -2.41 9.46
N ASP A 99 -10.42 -1.75 9.37
CA ASP A 99 -10.29 -0.30 9.21
C ASP A 99 -10.92 0.20 7.90
N MET A 100 -10.63 -0.48 6.78
CA MET A 100 -11.27 -0.22 5.49
C MET A 100 -12.80 -0.34 5.55
N CYS A 101 -13.32 -1.36 6.25
CA CYS A 101 -14.76 -1.53 6.45
C CYS A 101 -15.37 -0.39 7.27
N GLU A 102 -14.61 0.19 8.21
CA GLU A 102 -15.03 1.36 8.98
C GLU A 102 -15.05 2.62 8.10
N MET A 103 -13.99 2.87 7.34
CA MET A 103 -13.90 3.98 6.38
C MET A 103 -15.06 3.96 5.37
N VAL A 104 -15.29 2.84 4.70
CA VAL A 104 -16.41 2.70 3.73
C VAL A 104 -17.76 2.92 4.42
N ASN A 105 -17.91 2.45 5.67
CA ASN A 105 -19.13 2.70 6.43
C ASN A 105 -19.32 4.19 6.78
N THR A 106 -18.24 4.92 7.05
CA THR A 106 -18.26 6.38 7.27
C THR A 106 -18.64 7.10 5.98
N VAL A 107 -18.02 6.74 4.86
CA VAL A 107 -18.35 7.24 3.52
C VAL A 107 -19.84 7.08 3.23
N PHE A 108 -20.40 5.87 3.35
CA PHE A 108 -21.81 5.61 3.08
C PHE A 108 -22.77 6.28 4.07
N LYS A 109 -22.32 6.53 5.30
CA LYS A 109 -23.11 7.25 6.29
C LYS A 109 -23.21 8.73 5.91
N ALA A 110 -22.11 9.35 5.48
CA ALA A 110 -22.06 10.76 5.11
C ALA A 110 -22.70 11.06 3.74
N ASP A 111 -22.62 10.10 2.81
CA ASP A 111 -23.07 10.26 1.43
C ASP A 111 -24.54 10.71 1.32
N PRO A 112 -24.84 11.85 0.68
CA PRO A 112 -26.20 12.37 0.50
C PRO A 112 -27.16 11.41 -0.21
N ARG A 113 -26.64 10.53 -1.08
CA ARG A 113 -27.42 9.55 -1.84
C ARG A 113 -27.78 8.34 -0.98
N ILE A 114 -27.04 8.07 0.10
CA ILE A 114 -27.17 6.87 0.92
C ILE A 114 -27.68 7.21 2.32
N GLY A 115 -26.77 7.65 3.21
CA GLY A 115 -27.04 7.90 4.63
C GLY A 115 -27.40 9.35 4.93
N ASN A 116 -26.92 10.31 4.14
CA ASN A 116 -27.21 11.75 4.21
C ASN A 116 -27.03 12.35 5.61
N ASP A 117 -26.04 11.87 6.37
CA ASP A 117 -25.72 12.43 7.69
C ASP A 117 -24.93 13.73 7.51
N LYS A 118 -25.64 14.87 7.57
CA LYS A 118 -25.08 16.21 7.39
C LYS A 118 -24.12 16.61 8.50
N GLU A 119 -24.39 16.22 9.75
CA GLU A 119 -23.53 16.54 10.89
C GLU A 119 -22.17 15.84 10.74
N LEU A 120 -22.18 14.58 10.31
CA LEU A 120 -20.95 13.88 9.98
C LEU A 120 -20.24 14.53 8.79
N ASN A 121 -20.99 14.93 7.76
CA ASN A 121 -20.44 15.54 6.55
C ASN A 121 -19.68 16.86 6.87
N ASP A 122 -20.24 17.68 7.77
CA ASP A 122 -19.59 18.92 8.25
C ASP A 122 -18.30 18.67 9.06
N ARG A 123 -18.04 17.42 9.49
CA ARG A 123 -16.83 17.02 10.23
C ARG A 123 -15.83 16.22 9.41
N ILE A 124 -16.11 15.94 8.14
CA ILE A 124 -15.21 15.18 7.27
C ILE A 124 -14.27 16.12 6.53
N VAL A 125 -12.97 15.85 6.59
CA VAL A 125 -11.93 16.44 5.74
C VAL A 125 -11.47 15.36 4.78
N LEU A 126 -11.56 15.63 3.47
CA LEU A 126 -11.09 14.69 2.45
C LEU A 126 -9.60 14.83 2.21
N PHE A 127 -8.88 13.73 2.28
CA PHE A 127 -7.47 13.65 1.88
C PHE A 127 -7.36 12.84 0.59
N ASP A 128 -6.43 13.20 -0.28
CA ASP A 128 -6.06 12.34 -1.41
C ASP A 128 -5.49 11.01 -0.89
N GLU A 129 -5.48 10.02 -1.75
CA GLU A 129 -5.18 8.64 -1.44
C GLU A 129 -3.77 8.33 -0.92
N ASN A 130 -2.79 9.15 -1.28
CA ASN A 130 -1.42 9.00 -0.81
C ASN A 130 -1.04 9.93 0.32
N MET A 131 -1.91 10.89 0.64
CA MET A 131 -1.69 11.82 1.72
C MET A 131 -1.77 11.11 3.07
N MET A 132 -0.83 11.49 3.90
CA MET A 132 -0.66 11.07 5.28
C MET A 132 -1.71 11.72 6.18
N SER A 133 -2.23 11.00 7.17
CA SER A 133 -3.31 11.47 8.04
C SER A 133 -2.85 12.29 9.25
N GLU A 134 -1.54 12.45 9.45
CA GLU A 134 -0.91 12.90 10.69
C GLU A 134 -1.29 14.34 11.07
N ILE A 135 -1.48 15.26 10.10
CA ILE A 135 -2.01 16.62 10.37
C ILE A 135 -3.35 16.54 11.11
N MET A 136 -4.18 15.53 10.83
CA MET A 136 -5.52 15.40 11.41
C MET A 136 -5.50 15.00 12.88
N ASN A 137 -4.34 14.61 13.42
CA ASN A 137 -4.20 14.31 14.84
C ASN A 137 -4.35 15.52 15.75
N GLY A 138 -4.12 16.74 15.24
CA GLY A 138 -4.48 17.97 15.94
C GLY A 138 -5.96 18.34 15.85
N PHE A 139 -6.79 17.58 15.12
CA PHE A 139 -8.22 17.82 15.01
C PHE A 139 -9.03 16.63 15.55
N PRO A 140 -9.13 16.45 16.88
CA PRO A 140 -9.78 15.28 17.48
C PRO A 140 -11.30 15.19 17.16
N ASN A 141 -11.94 16.32 16.88
CA ASN A 141 -13.38 16.39 16.56
C ASN A 141 -13.70 16.16 15.08
N LEU A 142 -12.68 16.16 14.21
CA LEU A 142 -12.83 15.93 12.78
C LEU A 142 -12.51 14.47 12.42
N GLN A 143 -12.97 14.05 11.24
CA GLN A 143 -12.64 12.77 10.64
C GLN A 143 -12.00 13.00 9.29
N TRP A 144 -10.87 12.36 9.04
CA TRP A 144 -10.27 12.34 7.73
C TRP A 144 -10.78 11.10 6.96
N VAL A 145 -10.95 11.22 5.66
CA VAL A 145 -11.36 10.13 4.78
C VAL A 145 -10.70 10.33 3.41
N SER A 146 -10.28 9.25 2.76
CA SER A 146 -10.03 9.24 1.31
C SER A 146 -11.16 8.50 0.60
N VAL A 147 -11.70 9.10 -0.47
CA VAL A 147 -12.72 8.45 -1.31
C VAL A 147 -12.11 7.59 -2.41
N GLU A 148 -10.89 7.90 -2.83
CA GLU A 148 -10.09 7.15 -3.80
C GLU A 148 -9.58 5.82 -3.24
N VAL A 149 -9.13 5.79 -1.98
CA VAL A 149 -8.63 4.57 -1.32
C VAL A 149 -9.59 3.39 -1.43
N PRO A 150 -10.88 3.52 -1.06
CA PRO A 150 -11.84 2.43 -1.23
C PRO A 150 -12.27 2.22 -2.68
N ALA A 151 -12.45 3.29 -3.46
CA ALA A 151 -13.04 3.20 -4.79
C ALA A 151 -12.05 2.68 -5.85
N ILE A 152 -10.80 3.12 -5.81
CA ILE A 152 -9.77 2.85 -6.81
C ILE A 152 -8.69 1.91 -6.28
N TYR A 153 -7.97 2.28 -5.22
CA TYR A 153 -6.78 1.54 -4.78
C TYR A 153 -7.14 0.14 -4.30
N THR A 154 -8.06 0.07 -3.33
CA THR A 154 -8.51 -1.22 -2.80
C THR A 154 -9.15 -2.05 -3.91
N SER A 155 -9.93 -1.43 -4.81
CA SER A 155 -10.52 -2.11 -5.97
C SER A 155 -9.46 -2.78 -6.86
N ALA A 156 -8.37 -2.07 -7.18
CA ALA A 156 -7.29 -2.59 -7.99
C ALA A 156 -6.52 -3.74 -7.29
N MET A 157 -6.35 -3.68 -5.96
CA MET A 157 -5.71 -4.75 -5.18
C MET A 157 -6.59 -6.00 -5.02
N MET A 158 -7.91 -5.80 -4.92
CA MET A 158 -8.88 -6.88 -4.76
C MET A 158 -9.11 -7.65 -6.04
N ASN A 159 -9.21 -6.94 -7.17
CA ASN A 159 -9.54 -7.50 -8.47
C ASN A 159 -8.62 -6.92 -9.54
N GLN A 160 -7.94 -7.77 -10.32
CA GLN A 160 -6.97 -7.30 -11.32
C GLN A 160 -7.58 -6.35 -12.35
N THR A 161 -8.85 -6.54 -12.72
CA THR A 161 -9.56 -5.65 -13.65
C THR A 161 -10.57 -4.75 -12.91
N GLY A 162 -10.34 -4.52 -11.62
CA GLY A 162 -11.31 -3.90 -10.71
C GLY A 162 -11.65 -2.46 -11.08
N VAL A 163 -10.72 -1.77 -11.74
CA VAL A 163 -10.83 -0.35 -12.13
C VAL A 163 -10.74 -0.13 -13.65
N SER A 164 -10.57 -1.18 -14.47
CA SER A 164 -10.42 -1.05 -15.93
C SER A 164 -11.54 -0.22 -16.56
N HIS A 165 -12.77 -0.36 -16.06
CA HIS A 165 -13.91 0.44 -16.51
C HIS A 165 -13.69 1.95 -16.42
N TYR A 166 -13.16 2.44 -15.30
CA TYR A 166 -12.94 3.86 -15.11
C TYR A 166 -11.77 4.36 -15.98
N ILE A 167 -10.77 3.52 -16.22
CA ILE A 167 -9.69 3.84 -17.16
C ILE A 167 -10.23 3.96 -18.60
N ASP A 168 -11.15 3.08 -18.99
CA ASP A 168 -11.81 3.14 -20.30
C ASP A 168 -12.61 4.43 -20.44
N VAL A 169 -13.38 4.83 -19.42
CA VAL A 169 -14.16 6.08 -19.39
C VAL A 169 -13.25 7.31 -19.61
N THR A 170 -12.10 7.34 -18.94
CA THR A 170 -11.11 8.42 -19.14
C THR A 170 -10.55 8.43 -20.56
N SER A 171 -10.31 7.26 -21.13
CA SER A 171 -9.81 7.13 -22.51
C SER A 171 -10.88 7.58 -23.52
N GLU A 172 -12.14 7.22 -23.31
CA GLU A 172 -13.29 7.64 -24.12
C GLU A 172 -13.54 9.15 -24.04
N TYR A 173 -13.23 9.76 -22.89
CA TYR A 173 -13.26 11.21 -22.70
C TYR A 173 -12.16 11.96 -23.49
N GLY A 174 -11.17 11.23 -24.02
CA GLY A 174 -10.11 11.78 -24.88
C GLY A 174 -8.79 12.04 -24.15
N VAL A 175 -8.62 11.52 -22.93
CA VAL A 175 -7.33 11.59 -22.23
C VAL A 175 -6.34 10.60 -22.87
N PRO A 176 -5.10 11.02 -23.17
CA PRO A 176 -4.09 10.14 -23.74
C PRO A 176 -3.81 8.88 -22.90
N GLY A 177 -3.61 7.75 -23.58
CA GLY A 177 -3.31 6.46 -22.93
C GLY A 177 -1.90 6.36 -22.33
N ASP A 178 -1.05 7.37 -22.46
CA ASP A 178 0.27 7.44 -21.79
C ASP A 178 0.20 8.00 -20.36
N VAL A 179 -0.99 8.40 -19.90
CA VAL A 179 -1.25 8.78 -18.52
C VAL A 179 -1.24 7.54 -17.62
N CYS A 180 -0.68 7.69 -16.41
CA CYS A 180 -0.69 6.64 -15.39
C CYS A 180 -2.14 6.13 -15.14
N PRO A 181 -2.37 4.81 -15.11
CA PRO A 181 -3.71 4.26 -14.91
C PRO A 181 -4.39 4.62 -13.58
N MET A 182 -3.63 5.00 -12.56
CA MET A 182 -4.16 5.44 -11.26
C MET A 182 -4.92 6.77 -11.38
N PRO A 183 -4.29 7.91 -11.76
CA PRO A 183 -5.03 9.16 -11.99
C PRO A 183 -6.03 9.05 -13.14
N ALA A 184 -5.79 8.16 -14.11
CA ALA A 184 -6.79 7.88 -15.14
C ALA A 184 -8.05 7.20 -14.58
N ALA A 185 -7.91 6.26 -13.64
CA ALA A 185 -9.05 5.59 -13.01
C ALA A 185 -9.83 6.55 -12.09
N GLU A 186 -9.13 7.38 -11.32
CA GLU A 186 -9.72 8.42 -10.46
C GLU A 186 -10.52 9.43 -11.28
N LEU A 187 -9.93 9.95 -12.36
CA LEU A 187 -10.60 10.83 -13.30
C LEU A 187 -11.85 10.16 -13.91
N GLY A 188 -11.74 8.89 -14.29
CA GLY A 188 -12.85 8.17 -14.90
C GLY A 188 -14.02 8.01 -13.94
N LEU A 189 -13.71 7.76 -12.67
CA LEU A 189 -14.69 7.65 -11.61
C LEU A 189 -15.37 9.00 -11.31
N ALA A 190 -14.64 10.12 -11.44
CA ALA A 190 -15.20 11.47 -11.38
C ALA A 190 -16.11 11.79 -12.57
N ILE A 191 -15.72 11.39 -13.79
CA ILE A 191 -16.50 11.56 -15.02
C ILE A 191 -17.81 10.77 -14.94
N ASP A 192 -17.75 9.54 -14.44
CA ASP A 192 -18.91 8.64 -14.26
C ASP A 192 -19.86 9.05 -13.12
N ASP A 193 -19.53 10.07 -12.33
CA ASP A 193 -20.27 10.46 -11.14
C ASP A 193 -20.44 9.31 -10.12
N ASP A 194 -19.39 8.49 -9.97
CA ASP A 194 -19.38 7.34 -9.07
C ASP A 194 -18.56 7.58 -7.78
N PHE A 195 -18.07 8.81 -7.57
CA PHE A 195 -17.53 9.24 -6.29
C PHE A 195 -18.65 9.51 -5.27
N PRO A 196 -18.46 9.13 -3.99
CA PRO A 196 -19.20 9.71 -2.87
C PRO A 196 -18.92 11.21 -2.77
N LEU A 197 -19.98 12.02 -2.76
CA LEU A 197 -19.86 13.48 -2.63
C LEU A 197 -20.06 13.87 -1.16
N ILE A 198 -18.97 13.87 -0.42
CA ILE A 198 -18.91 14.09 1.03
C ILE A 198 -17.77 15.05 1.39
N GLY A 199 -17.65 15.39 2.66
CA GLY A 199 -16.63 16.28 3.18
C GLY A 199 -17.09 17.72 3.26
N LYS A 200 -16.55 18.42 4.26
CA LYS A 200 -16.66 19.86 4.43
C LYS A 200 -15.66 20.59 3.55
N CYS A 201 -14.44 20.08 3.49
CA CYS A 201 -13.33 20.56 2.68
C CYS A 201 -12.40 19.39 2.32
N ALA A 202 -11.46 19.64 1.42
CA ALA A 202 -10.41 18.70 1.05
C ALA A 202 -9.02 19.32 1.22
N VAL A 203 -8.05 18.49 1.59
CA VAL A 203 -6.63 18.80 1.47
C VAL A 203 -6.05 17.79 0.52
N GLN A 204 -5.52 18.29 -0.59
CA GLN A 204 -4.81 17.52 -1.60
C GLN A 204 -3.35 17.89 -1.53
N CYS A 205 -2.46 17.02 -1.97
CA CYS A 205 -1.04 17.24 -1.93
C CYS A 205 -0.44 17.04 -3.32
N ASN A 206 0.75 17.58 -3.59
CA ASN A 206 1.54 17.17 -4.75
C ASN A 206 2.23 15.81 -4.51
N THR A 207 1.45 14.89 -3.94
CA THR A 207 1.83 13.70 -3.17
C THR A 207 2.82 12.82 -3.90
N THR A 208 2.64 12.58 -5.20
CA THR A 208 3.47 11.57 -5.88
C THR A 208 4.18 12.08 -7.13
N CYS A 209 3.45 12.74 -8.02
CA CYS A 209 3.95 13.21 -9.29
C CYS A 209 2.98 14.22 -9.92
N ASP A 210 3.37 14.82 -11.05
CA ASP A 210 2.51 15.73 -11.82
C ASP A 210 1.18 15.09 -12.25
N GLY A 211 1.15 13.76 -12.45
CA GLY A 211 -0.07 13.04 -12.80
C GLY A 211 -1.13 13.11 -11.69
N SER A 212 -0.73 12.80 -10.45
CA SER A 212 -1.62 12.90 -9.28
C SER A 212 -2.02 14.35 -9.02
N ALA A 213 -1.08 15.29 -9.07
CA ALA A 213 -1.38 16.71 -8.87
C ALA A 213 -2.41 17.27 -9.88
N MET A 214 -2.34 16.83 -11.14
CA MET A 214 -3.33 17.19 -12.15
C MET A 214 -4.67 16.47 -11.94
N GLY A 215 -4.66 15.21 -11.50
CA GLY A 215 -5.86 14.45 -11.11
C GLY A 215 -6.64 15.16 -10.00
N ASN A 216 -5.93 15.51 -8.93
CA ASN A 216 -6.42 16.27 -7.77
C ASN A 216 -7.21 17.53 -8.20
N GLY A 217 -6.67 18.31 -9.14
CA GLY A 217 -7.33 19.51 -9.66
C GLY A 217 -8.66 19.25 -10.38
N ILE A 218 -8.83 18.08 -10.99
CA ILE A 218 -10.09 17.69 -11.66
C ILE A 218 -11.10 17.19 -10.63
N GLU A 219 -10.66 16.41 -9.65
CA GLU A 219 -11.50 15.94 -8.55
C GLU A 219 -12.05 17.09 -7.72
N ALA A 220 -11.22 18.11 -7.42
CA ALA A 220 -11.65 19.31 -6.72
C ALA A 220 -12.84 19.99 -7.44
N ARG A 221 -12.80 20.07 -8.78
CA ARG A 221 -13.93 20.57 -9.59
C ARG A 221 -15.18 19.71 -9.46
N ARG A 222 -15.01 18.39 -9.25
CA ARG A 222 -16.12 17.45 -9.12
C ARG A 222 -16.76 17.48 -7.73
N PHE A 223 -15.94 17.55 -6.67
CA PHE A 223 -16.40 17.54 -5.29
C PHE A 223 -17.11 18.85 -4.91
N LYS A 224 -16.69 19.98 -5.48
CA LYS A 224 -17.30 21.31 -5.23
C LYS A 224 -17.30 21.71 -3.75
N ILE A 225 -16.29 21.25 -3.02
CA ILE A 225 -15.98 21.69 -1.66
C ILE A 225 -14.71 22.52 -1.70
N PRO A 226 -14.47 23.40 -0.71
CA PRO A 226 -13.19 24.09 -0.57
C PRO A 226 -12.03 23.08 -0.57
N THR A 227 -10.99 23.35 -1.36
CA THR A 227 -9.85 22.45 -1.50
C THR A 227 -8.54 23.23 -1.36
N PHE A 228 -7.67 22.77 -0.47
CA PHE A 228 -6.30 23.27 -0.33
C PHE A 228 -5.31 22.33 -1.01
N GLN A 229 -4.30 22.89 -1.66
CA GLN A 229 -3.21 22.13 -2.28
C GLN A 229 -1.95 22.31 -1.44
N LEU A 230 -1.58 21.29 -0.67
CA LEU A 230 -0.34 21.24 0.08
C LEU A 230 0.83 21.05 -0.90
N ALA A 231 1.61 22.11 -1.11
CA ALA A 231 2.69 22.12 -2.09
C ALA A 231 4.03 21.77 -1.41
N VAL A 232 4.33 20.48 -1.30
CA VAL A 232 5.57 20.01 -0.68
C VAL A 232 6.76 20.22 -1.64
N PRO A 233 7.93 20.73 -1.20
CA PRO A 233 9.06 21.05 -2.08
C PRO A 233 9.62 19.88 -2.88
N ILE A 234 9.74 19.99 -4.21
CA ILE A 234 10.27 18.88 -5.04
C ILE A 234 11.71 18.53 -4.64
N ARG A 235 12.57 19.53 -4.43
CA ARG A 235 13.94 19.37 -3.92
C ARG A 235 13.98 19.44 -2.40
N HIS A 236 13.20 18.58 -1.76
CA HIS A 236 12.98 18.56 -0.31
C HIS A 236 14.24 18.31 0.54
N THR A 237 15.34 17.81 -0.04
CA THR A 237 16.60 17.62 0.69
C THR A 237 17.39 18.91 0.91
N GLN A 238 16.98 20.03 0.31
CA GLN A 238 17.66 21.31 0.45
C GLN A 238 17.23 22.01 1.74
N GLU A 239 18.19 22.53 2.50
CA GLU A 239 17.91 23.27 3.74
C GLU A 239 17.09 24.56 3.46
N SER A 240 17.30 25.18 2.31
CA SER A 240 16.63 26.44 1.93
C SER A 240 15.13 26.32 1.71
N VAL A 241 14.55 25.12 1.65
CA VAL A 241 13.11 24.92 1.43
C VAL A 241 12.36 24.49 2.70
N GLN A 242 13.06 24.28 3.82
CA GLN A 242 12.47 23.73 5.05
C GLN A 242 11.51 24.71 5.73
N GLU A 243 11.85 26.01 5.76
CA GLU A 243 10.94 27.05 6.27
C GLU A 243 9.65 27.12 5.46
N TYR A 244 9.76 27.07 4.12
CA TYR A 244 8.59 27.02 3.24
C TYR A 244 7.75 25.75 3.44
N ALA A 245 8.40 24.59 3.62
CA ALA A 245 7.68 23.34 3.89
C ALA A 245 6.90 23.41 5.21
N ALA A 246 7.49 23.98 6.25
CA ALA A 246 6.84 24.22 7.54
C ALA A 246 5.67 25.23 7.42
N ASP A 247 5.84 26.30 6.65
CA ASP A 247 4.77 27.26 6.37
C ASP A 247 3.59 26.62 5.62
N GLU A 248 3.84 25.70 4.69
CA GLU A 248 2.78 24.98 3.98
C GLU A 248 1.97 24.07 4.91
N ILE A 249 2.60 23.45 5.91
CA ILE A 249 1.90 22.71 6.97
C ILE A 249 1.03 23.67 7.81
N LYS A 250 1.56 24.82 8.21
CA LYS A 250 0.81 25.86 8.94
C LYS A 250 -0.39 26.36 8.11
N ASN A 251 -0.21 26.55 6.81
CA ASN A 251 -1.27 26.95 5.89
C ASN A 251 -2.37 25.89 5.77
N ALA A 252 -2.00 24.60 5.70
CA ALA A 252 -2.97 23.50 5.67
C ALA A 252 -3.78 23.41 6.97
N ILE A 253 -3.13 23.56 8.14
CA ILE A 253 -3.80 23.64 9.44
C ILE A 253 -4.79 24.80 9.45
N HIS A 254 -4.32 26.00 9.09
CA HIS A 254 -5.15 27.20 9.07
C HIS A 254 -6.36 27.05 8.15
N PHE A 255 -6.18 26.48 6.97
CA PHE A 255 -7.27 26.18 6.04
C PHE A 255 -8.33 25.28 6.68
N ILE A 256 -7.94 24.20 7.37
CA ILE A 256 -8.88 23.31 8.05
C ILE A 256 -9.65 24.06 9.13
N GLU A 257 -8.96 24.89 9.93
CA GLU A 257 -9.60 25.73 10.95
C GLU A 257 -10.63 26.69 10.34
N GLU A 258 -10.28 27.39 9.25
CA GLU A 258 -11.18 28.32 8.56
C GLU A 258 -12.43 27.63 7.99
N GLN A 259 -12.30 26.45 7.40
CA GLN A 259 -13.42 25.76 6.74
C GLN A 259 -14.33 25.02 7.73
N THR A 260 -13.81 24.60 8.87
CA THR A 260 -14.54 23.75 9.83
C THR A 260 -14.94 24.47 11.11
N GLY A 261 -14.22 25.52 11.49
CA GLY A 261 -14.38 26.23 12.76
C GLY A 261 -13.76 25.52 13.97
N GLU A 262 -13.15 24.35 13.78
CA GLU A 262 -12.33 23.68 14.81
C GLU A 262 -10.95 24.36 14.91
N THR A 263 -10.26 24.15 16.02
CA THR A 263 -8.90 24.69 16.26
C THR A 263 -7.93 23.55 16.50
N PHE A 264 -6.68 23.72 16.08
CA PHE A 264 -5.65 22.69 16.25
C PHE A 264 -5.31 22.46 17.73
N ASP A 265 -5.61 21.27 18.22
CA ASP A 265 -5.34 20.78 19.56
C ASP A 265 -3.97 20.10 19.63
N TRP A 266 -3.01 20.83 20.22
CA TRP A 266 -1.65 20.36 20.41
C TRP A 266 -1.53 19.20 21.40
N ASP A 267 -2.38 19.12 22.42
CA ASP A 267 -2.33 18.03 23.40
C ASP A 267 -2.82 16.73 22.76
N ALA A 268 -3.87 16.81 21.93
CA ALA A 268 -4.34 15.70 21.10
C ALA A 268 -3.27 15.27 20.07
N PHE A 269 -2.66 16.24 19.39
CA PHE A 269 -1.60 15.99 18.42
C PHE A 269 -0.42 15.26 19.06
N PHE A 270 0.14 15.79 20.15
CA PHE A 270 1.28 15.18 20.84
C PHE A 270 0.96 13.80 21.42
N THR A 271 -0.27 13.57 21.88
CA THR A 271 -0.69 12.24 22.35
C THR A 271 -0.66 11.21 21.21
N SER A 272 -1.14 11.58 20.02
CA SER A 272 -1.10 10.72 18.84
C SER A 272 0.32 10.56 18.30
N MET A 273 1.16 11.60 18.32
CA MET A 273 2.55 11.51 17.87
C MET A 273 3.42 10.62 18.75
N LYS A 274 3.18 10.59 20.08
CA LYS A 274 3.82 9.59 20.96
C LYS A 274 3.49 8.16 20.55
N ARG A 275 2.26 7.92 20.09
CA ARG A 275 1.84 6.63 19.56
C ARG A 275 2.54 6.35 18.22
N PHE A 276 2.50 7.29 17.28
CA PHE A 276 3.17 7.17 15.98
C PHE A 276 4.68 6.90 16.11
N ASN A 277 5.35 7.58 17.04
CA ASN A 277 6.77 7.35 17.32
C ASN A 277 7.00 5.91 17.81
N ALA A 278 6.14 5.38 18.69
CA ALA A 278 6.23 3.99 19.14
C ALA A 278 5.98 2.98 17.99
N GLU A 279 4.98 3.23 17.14
CA GLU A 279 4.72 2.44 15.92
C GLU A 279 5.95 2.44 14.98
N SER A 280 6.61 3.60 14.84
CA SER A 280 7.84 3.76 14.06
C SER A 280 9.05 3.02 14.65
N GLN A 281 9.16 2.96 15.99
CA GLN A 281 10.21 2.18 16.65
C GLN A 281 10.08 0.67 16.40
N HIS A 282 8.85 0.13 16.41
CA HIS A 282 8.61 -1.26 16.02
C HIS A 282 9.03 -1.53 14.58
N ALA A 283 8.71 -0.64 13.65
CA ALA A 283 9.14 -0.79 12.26
C ALA A 283 10.66 -0.76 12.09
N LYS A 284 11.37 0.13 12.81
CA LYS A 284 12.85 0.14 12.85
C LYS A 284 13.40 -1.20 13.34
N GLU A 285 12.84 -1.78 14.40
CA GLU A 285 13.24 -3.10 14.91
C GLU A 285 13.04 -4.20 13.86
N TRP A 286 11.94 -4.15 13.09
CA TRP A 286 11.70 -5.10 12.00
C TRP A 286 12.73 -4.98 10.89
N LEU A 287 13.11 -3.75 10.52
CA LEU A 287 14.15 -3.51 9.52
C LEU A 287 15.51 -4.02 10.00
N GLU A 288 15.88 -3.80 11.27
CA GLU A 288 17.15 -4.29 11.83
C GLU A 288 17.25 -5.82 11.81
N ILE A 289 16.21 -6.55 12.23
CA ILE A 289 16.24 -8.02 12.14
C ILE A 289 16.25 -8.50 10.68
N SER A 290 15.65 -7.73 9.78
CA SER A 290 15.62 -8.03 8.35
C SER A 290 17.00 -7.96 7.68
N ARG A 291 17.97 -7.26 8.25
CA ARG A 291 19.38 -7.24 7.77
C ARG A 291 20.13 -8.53 8.05
N THR A 292 19.66 -9.30 9.02
CA THR A 292 20.32 -10.55 9.44
C THR A 292 20.08 -11.68 8.42
N PRO A 293 20.79 -12.81 8.53
CA PRO A 293 20.48 -14.01 7.74
C PRO A 293 19.08 -14.61 7.97
N TYR A 294 18.34 -14.16 8.98
CA TYR A 294 17.04 -14.73 9.39
C TYR A 294 15.94 -13.65 9.43
N PRO A 295 15.64 -12.96 8.32
CA PRO A 295 14.62 -11.92 8.29
C PRO A 295 13.25 -12.51 8.68
N GLN A 296 12.37 -11.73 9.29
CA GLN A 296 11.05 -12.22 9.74
C GLN A 296 9.86 -11.39 9.26
N VAL A 297 10.05 -10.10 8.98
CA VAL A 297 8.99 -9.24 8.44
C VAL A 297 9.40 -8.87 7.02
N ILE A 298 8.82 -9.54 6.03
CA ILE A 298 9.24 -9.50 4.62
C ILE A 298 8.05 -9.38 3.66
N GLY A 299 8.31 -8.89 2.44
CA GLY A 299 7.31 -8.78 1.38
C GLY A 299 6.00 -8.14 1.86
N ASP A 300 4.87 -8.77 1.52
CA ASP A 300 3.53 -8.23 1.80
C ASP A 300 3.20 -8.15 3.31
N ASN A 301 3.88 -8.93 4.16
CA ASN A 301 3.72 -8.82 5.61
C ASN A 301 4.28 -7.48 6.14
N LEU A 302 5.25 -6.90 5.45
CA LEU A 302 5.75 -5.56 5.70
C LEU A 302 4.91 -4.53 4.94
N ALA A 303 4.91 -4.63 3.61
CA ALA A 303 4.44 -3.60 2.68
C ALA A 303 3.00 -3.16 2.97
N LEU A 304 2.03 -4.06 2.76
CA LEU A 304 0.60 -3.72 2.79
C LEU A 304 0.12 -3.29 4.18
N TYR A 305 0.74 -3.82 5.24
CA TYR A 305 0.41 -3.39 6.59
C TYR A 305 1.00 -2.00 6.90
N ARG A 306 2.26 -1.75 6.53
CA ARG A 306 2.91 -0.45 6.73
C ARG A 306 2.25 0.67 5.93
N TYR A 307 1.70 0.38 4.75
CA TYR A 307 0.90 1.38 4.01
C TYR A 307 -0.28 1.85 4.85
N GLY A 308 -1.00 0.93 5.49
CA GLY A 308 -2.12 1.27 6.36
C GLY A 308 -1.69 2.01 7.64
N VAL A 309 -0.57 1.64 8.26
CA VAL A 309 -0.03 2.37 9.42
C VAL A 309 0.25 3.82 9.03
N TYR A 310 0.96 4.03 7.92
CA TYR A 310 1.47 5.33 7.51
C TYR A 310 0.41 6.23 6.86
N GLN A 311 -0.43 5.69 5.98
CA GLN A 311 -1.46 6.49 5.29
C GLN A 311 -2.71 6.66 6.14
N ALA A 312 -3.12 5.61 6.87
CA ALA A 312 -4.42 5.62 7.54
C ALA A 312 -4.31 5.87 9.04
N ALA A 313 -3.53 5.06 9.76
CA ALA A 313 -3.49 5.14 11.21
C ALA A 313 -2.84 6.44 11.69
N GLY A 314 -1.61 6.73 11.24
CA GLY A 314 -0.83 7.93 11.58
C GLY A 314 -0.74 8.18 13.09
N GLY A 315 -0.75 7.15 13.93
CA GLY A 315 -0.84 7.29 15.38
C GLY A 315 -2.19 7.73 15.93
N ARG A 316 -3.27 7.86 15.15
CA ARG A 316 -4.64 8.18 15.64
C ARG A 316 -5.35 6.97 16.25
N ASN A 317 -5.09 5.78 15.72
CA ASN A 317 -5.79 4.54 16.08
C ASN A 317 -4.92 3.65 16.97
N ASP A 318 -5.35 3.43 18.22
CA ASP A 318 -4.59 2.64 19.20
C ASP A 318 -4.45 1.14 18.86
N ASP A 319 -5.32 0.63 17.99
CA ASP A 319 -5.30 -0.77 17.59
C ASP A 319 -4.09 -1.08 16.70
N PHE A 320 -3.55 -0.08 15.99
CA PHE A 320 -2.34 -0.24 15.19
C PHE A 320 -1.12 -0.49 16.07
N LEU A 321 -0.87 0.35 17.08
CA LEU A 321 0.21 0.08 18.05
C LEU A 321 0.07 -1.30 18.73
N LYS A 322 -1.13 -1.71 19.16
CA LYS A 322 -1.34 -3.05 19.74
C LYS A 322 -1.01 -4.17 18.75
N VAL A 323 -1.28 -3.95 17.46
CA VAL A 323 -0.91 -4.90 16.41
C VAL A 323 0.60 -4.87 16.16
N ASP A 324 1.25 -3.70 16.17
CA ASP A 324 2.71 -3.57 16.06
C ASP A 324 3.43 -4.33 17.17
N GLU A 325 3.01 -4.16 18.42
CA GLU A 325 3.55 -4.90 19.57
C GLU A 325 3.44 -6.42 19.35
N LYS A 326 2.28 -6.87 18.85
CA LYS A 326 2.01 -8.29 18.61
C LYS A 326 2.78 -8.84 17.41
N LEU A 327 2.90 -8.07 16.32
CA LEU A 327 3.69 -8.44 15.15
C LEU A 327 5.17 -8.53 15.53
N THR A 328 5.67 -7.56 16.29
CA THR A 328 7.03 -7.56 16.84
C THR A 328 7.28 -8.80 17.70
N ALA A 329 6.37 -9.13 18.63
CA ALA A 329 6.52 -10.33 19.45
C ALA A 329 6.56 -11.63 18.62
N LEU A 330 5.70 -11.73 17.58
CA LEU A 330 5.72 -12.87 16.66
C LEU A 330 7.02 -12.94 15.84
N ALA A 331 7.47 -11.80 15.33
CA ALA A 331 8.70 -11.68 14.56
C ALA A 331 9.91 -12.07 15.41
N MET A 332 10.04 -11.54 16.62
CA MET A 332 11.15 -11.85 17.53
C MET A 332 11.14 -13.31 17.97
N GLN A 333 9.97 -13.89 18.26
CA GLN A 333 9.86 -15.33 18.56
C GLN A 333 10.31 -16.21 17.37
N ALA A 334 10.01 -15.79 16.14
CA ALA A 334 10.44 -16.49 14.94
C ALA A 334 11.95 -16.30 14.69
N PHE A 335 12.46 -15.09 14.94
CA PHE A 335 13.86 -14.71 14.82
C PHE A 335 14.76 -15.50 15.77
N GLU A 336 14.40 -15.58 17.06
CA GLU A 336 15.13 -16.35 18.09
C GLU A 336 15.28 -17.83 17.71
N ARG A 337 14.24 -18.40 17.10
CA ARG A 337 14.24 -19.80 16.62
C ARG A 337 14.82 -19.97 15.23
N LYS A 338 15.25 -18.89 14.58
CA LYS A 338 15.75 -18.88 13.20
C LYS A 338 14.77 -19.54 12.23
N ALA A 339 13.49 -19.23 12.41
CA ALA A 339 12.42 -19.85 11.64
C ALA A 339 12.56 -19.47 10.16
N PRO A 340 12.43 -20.45 9.24
CA PRO A 340 12.45 -20.16 7.81
C PRO A 340 11.19 -19.40 7.40
N VAL A 341 11.36 -18.33 6.62
CA VAL A 341 10.26 -17.53 6.07
C VAL A 341 9.70 -18.10 4.77
N VAL A 342 10.54 -18.81 4.03
CA VAL A 342 10.21 -19.52 2.78
C VAL A 342 10.80 -20.93 2.83
N LYS A 343 10.42 -21.80 1.88
CA LYS A 343 10.97 -23.17 1.79
C LYS A 343 12.50 -23.16 1.68
N GLU A 344 13.02 -22.29 0.83
CA GLU A 344 14.45 -22.14 0.55
C GLU A 344 14.66 -20.68 0.15
N ALA A 345 15.49 -19.95 0.90
CA ALA A 345 15.87 -18.58 0.57
C ALA A 345 17.14 -18.60 -0.28
N ARG A 346 17.02 -18.26 -1.56
CA ARG A 346 18.12 -18.27 -2.52
C ARG A 346 18.72 -16.90 -2.76
N HIS A 347 17.84 -15.91 -2.92
CA HIS A 347 18.20 -14.52 -3.21
C HIS A 347 17.53 -13.61 -2.21
N ARG A 348 18.26 -12.62 -1.74
CA ARG A 348 17.72 -11.54 -0.92
C ARG A 348 17.49 -10.36 -1.85
N ALA A 349 16.25 -9.89 -1.91
CA ALA A 349 15.87 -8.85 -2.86
C ALA A 349 15.39 -7.58 -2.18
N ILE A 350 15.63 -6.44 -2.81
CA ILE A 350 14.79 -5.25 -2.65
C ILE A 350 13.86 -5.17 -3.85
N THR A 351 12.59 -4.90 -3.60
CA THR A 351 11.67 -4.48 -4.65
C THR A 351 11.66 -2.97 -4.77
N TRP A 352 11.96 -2.45 -5.95
CA TRP A 352 12.07 -1.00 -6.18
C TRP A 352 11.11 -0.53 -7.27
N GLY A 353 10.61 0.71 -7.15
CA GLY A 353 9.54 1.24 -8.00
C GLY A 353 8.13 1.02 -7.44
N VAL A 354 7.14 1.64 -8.10
CA VAL A 354 5.73 1.54 -7.72
C VAL A 354 5.21 0.15 -8.07
N GLN A 355 4.61 -0.55 -7.10
CA GLN A 355 4.17 -1.93 -7.28
C GLN A 355 2.97 -2.05 -8.22
N ALA A 356 2.81 -3.20 -8.89
CA ALA A 356 1.59 -3.51 -9.63
C ALA A 356 0.41 -3.73 -8.66
N ALA A 357 -0.46 -2.72 -8.50
CA ALA A 357 -1.65 -2.81 -7.67
C ALA A 357 -2.55 -4.00 -8.04
N TYR A 358 -2.69 -4.31 -9.34
CA TYR A 358 -3.44 -5.50 -9.79
C TYR A 358 -2.79 -6.84 -9.42
N TYR A 359 -1.53 -6.85 -8.95
CA TYR A 359 -0.79 -8.07 -8.57
C TYR A 359 0.01 -7.91 -7.28
N THR A 360 -0.65 -7.45 -6.22
CA THR A 360 -0.02 -7.26 -4.90
C THR A 360 0.65 -8.53 -4.35
N ALA A 361 0.15 -9.73 -4.66
CA ALA A 361 0.74 -11.00 -4.24
C ALA A 361 1.98 -11.46 -5.07
N PHE A 362 2.56 -10.60 -5.90
CA PHE A 362 3.76 -10.91 -6.67
C PHE A 362 4.97 -11.27 -5.79
N PRO A 363 5.25 -10.60 -4.65
CA PRO A 363 6.27 -11.03 -3.70
C PRO A 363 6.08 -12.46 -3.20
N ILE A 364 4.85 -12.87 -2.93
CA ILE A 364 4.51 -14.24 -2.51
C ILE A 364 4.79 -15.26 -3.61
N TRP A 365 4.53 -14.89 -4.87
CA TRP A 365 4.90 -15.75 -6.00
C TRP A 365 6.42 -15.90 -6.12
N MET A 366 7.18 -14.81 -6.04
CA MET A 366 8.65 -14.85 -6.10
C MET A 366 9.25 -15.74 -5.01
N GLN A 367 8.74 -15.60 -3.79
CA GLN A 367 9.12 -16.42 -2.63
C GLN A 367 8.87 -17.91 -2.87
N ASN A 368 7.68 -18.28 -3.33
CA ASN A 368 7.29 -19.69 -3.47
C ASN A 368 7.84 -20.36 -4.74
N CYS A 369 7.97 -19.62 -5.85
CA CYS A 369 8.43 -20.16 -7.12
C CYS A 369 9.96 -20.22 -7.20
N TRP A 370 10.65 -19.17 -6.75
CA TRP A 370 12.09 -19.00 -6.99
C TRP A 370 12.93 -18.87 -5.71
N GLY A 371 12.33 -18.72 -4.54
CA GLY A 371 13.08 -18.51 -3.31
C GLY A 371 13.74 -17.12 -3.25
N ILE A 372 13.24 -16.18 -4.05
CA ILE A 372 13.62 -14.77 -3.95
C ILE A 372 12.84 -14.17 -2.77
N VAL A 373 13.55 -13.57 -1.83
CA VAL A 373 12.98 -13.04 -0.58
C VAL A 373 13.06 -11.52 -0.59
N PRO A 374 11.95 -10.81 -0.88
CA PRO A 374 11.89 -9.36 -0.79
C PRO A 374 11.99 -8.91 0.66
N ILE A 375 13.13 -8.35 1.04
CA ILE A 375 13.43 -7.92 2.42
C ILE A 375 12.68 -6.64 2.76
N ALA A 376 12.70 -5.69 1.84
CA ALA A 376 11.98 -4.44 1.91
C ALA A 376 11.56 -4.01 0.50
N ASP A 377 10.53 -3.17 0.44
CA ASP A 377 10.10 -2.54 -0.79
C ASP A 377 10.21 -1.01 -0.67
N MET A 378 10.41 -0.34 -1.80
CA MET A 378 10.55 1.12 -1.88
C MET A 378 9.46 1.89 -1.13
N LEU A 379 8.21 1.43 -1.18
CA LEU A 379 7.06 2.15 -0.65
C LEU A 379 6.94 1.99 0.87
N SER A 380 7.50 0.93 1.45
CA SER A 380 7.60 0.77 2.91
C SER A 380 8.76 1.54 3.54
N LEU A 381 9.76 1.96 2.75
CA LEU A 381 10.95 2.69 3.18
C LEU A 381 10.69 4.21 3.25
N VAL A 382 9.64 4.57 4.00
CA VAL A 382 9.24 5.95 4.37
C VAL A 382 10.01 6.47 5.57
N SER A 383 9.86 7.77 5.89
CA SER A 383 10.46 8.31 7.11
C SER A 383 9.90 7.58 8.35
N MET A 384 10.81 7.28 9.27
CA MET A 384 10.50 6.73 10.59
C MET A 384 11.14 7.63 11.68
N GLU A 385 11.53 8.85 11.32
CA GLU A 385 12.06 9.81 12.27
C GLU A 385 10.99 10.19 13.29
N GLU A 386 11.42 10.45 14.52
CA GLU A 386 10.50 10.81 15.60
C GLU A 386 10.01 12.24 15.41
N ILE A 387 8.71 12.45 15.62
CA ILE A 387 8.12 13.79 15.70
C ILE A 387 8.27 14.29 17.13
N ASP A 388 8.73 15.53 17.31
CA ASP A 388 8.79 16.18 18.62
C ASP A 388 7.37 16.28 19.23
N THR A 389 7.26 15.91 20.50
CA THR A 389 5.97 15.83 21.21
C THR A 389 5.86 16.81 22.38
N GLU A 390 6.74 17.81 22.40
CA GLU A 390 6.84 18.83 23.44
C GLU A 390 6.97 20.25 22.85
N ASP A 391 7.77 20.43 21.80
CA ASP A 391 7.94 21.70 21.08
C ASP A 391 7.06 21.77 19.84
N LYS A 392 6.12 22.72 19.85
CA LYS A 392 5.16 22.94 18.77
C LYS A 392 5.82 23.38 17.47
N GLU A 393 6.86 24.21 17.54
CA GLU A 393 7.51 24.70 16.32
C GLU A 393 8.31 23.58 15.68
N GLN A 394 9.10 22.84 16.48
CA GLN A 394 9.85 21.68 15.98
C GLN A 394 8.91 20.62 15.39
N ALA A 395 7.77 20.36 16.05
CA ALA A 395 6.78 19.42 15.54
C ALA A 395 6.20 19.78 14.16
N ILE A 396 6.07 21.07 13.82
CA ILE A 396 5.70 21.48 12.46
C ILE A 396 6.80 21.11 11.46
N TYR A 397 8.07 21.35 11.80
CA TYR A 397 9.19 20.96 10.92
C TYR A 397 9.28 19.45 10.75
N ASP A 398 9.07 18.68 11.81
CA ASP A 398 9.08 17.22 11.74
C ASP A 398 7.91 16.70 10.91
N LEU A 399 6.74 17.33 11.02
CA LEU A 399 5.59 17.03 10.18
C LEU A 399 5.87 17.39 8.72
N ALA A 400 6.47 18.54 8.44
CA ALA A 400 6.89 18.91 7.09
C ALA A 400 7.86 17.87 6.51
N HIS A 401 8.85 17.45 7.28
CA HIS A 401 9.79 16.39 6.89
C HIS A 401 9.10 15.05 6.63
N LEU A 402 8.09 14.69 7.44
CA LEU A 402 7.30 13.49 7.26
C LEU A 402 6.53 13.52 5.93
N TYR A 403 5.88 14.65 5.59
CA TYR A 403 5.22 14.83 4.30
C TYR A 403 6.22 14.85 3.15
N GLU A 404 7.38 15.50 3.29
CA GLU A 404 8.45 15.44 2.29
C GLU A 404 8.88 14.01 1.96
N ASN A 405 8.85 13.13 2.95
CA ASN A 405 9.30 11.75 2.88
C ASN A 405 8.15 10.72 2.84
N MET A 406 6.97 11.14 2.41
CA MET A 406 5.81 10.26 2.27
C MET A 406 5.99 9.15 1.22
N ILE A 407 5.08 8.17 1.27
CA ILE A 407 5.04 7.03 0.37
C ILE A 407 5.09 7.46 -1.09
N MET A 408 5.90 6.74 -1.90
CA MET A 408 6.27 7.07 -3.28
C MET A 408 7.08 8.36 -3.45
N ARG A 409 6.69 9.45 -2.79
CA ARG A 409 7.29 10.78 -2.94
C ARG A 409 8.77 10.81 -2.63
N ASN A 410 9.15 10.16 -1.55
CA ASN A 410 10.52 10.18 -1.03
C ASN A 410 11.57 9.64 -2.01
N ARG A 411 11.15 8.94 -3.08
CA ARG A 411 12.04 8.53 -4.19
C ARG A 411 11.66 9.13 -5.54
N SER A 412 10.41 9.56 -5.75
CA SER A 412 10.00 10.19 -7.02
C SER A 412 10.40 11.67 -7.11
N ASN A 413 10.43 12.37 -5.98
CA ASN A 413 10.83 13.77 -5.85
C ASN A 413 12.16 13.84 -5.07
N GLY A 414 13.04 14.78 -5.41
CA GLY A 414 14.33 15.00 -4.73
C GLY A 414 15.55 14.77 -5.63
N GLY A 415 15.42 13.93 -6.66
CA GLY A 415 16.44 13.72 -7.69
C GLY A 415 17.22 12.41 -7.54
N TYR A 416 18.44 12.39 -8.09
CA TYR A 416 19.28 11.20 -8.19
C TYR A 416 19.61 10.60 -6.81
N GLU A 417 19.87 11.45 -5.81
CA GLU A 417 20.34 11.08 -4.47
C GLU A 417 19.32 10.23 -3.70
N VAL A 418 18.04 10.51 -3.93
CA VAL A 418 16.93 9.82 -3.25
C VAL A 418 16.28 8.76 -4.13
N GLY A 419 16.26 8.94 -5.45
CA GLY A 419 15.65 8.00 -6.40
C GLY A 419 16.55 6.81 -6.77
N VAL A 420 17.86 7.06 -6.93
CA VAL A 420 18.82 6.07 -7.42
C VAL A 420 19.83 5.69 -6.34
N GLU A 421 20.55 6.66 -5.78
CA GLU A 421 21.64 6.37 -4.82
C GLU A 421 21.11 5.70 -3.54
N ALA A 422 19.91 6.08 -3.10
CA ALA A 422 19.26 5.48 -1.93
C ALA A 422 19.04 3.97 -2.08
N LEU A 423 18.67 3.48 -3.27
CA LEU A 423 18.49 2.05 -3.50
C LEU A 423 19.76 1.28 -3.13
N TRP A 424 20.92 1.75 -3.57
CA TRP A 424 22.19 1.06 -3.34
C TRP A 424 22.63 1.11 -1.88
N ARG A 425 22.36 2.22 -1.17
CA ARG A 425 22.53 2.29 0.29
C ARG A 425 21.67 1.26 1.01
N TYR A 426 20.42 1.08 0.59
CA TYR A 426 19.56 0.04 1.16
C TYR A 426 20.03 -1.37 0.77
N CYS A 427 20.53 -1.57 -0.45
CA CYS A 427 21.08 -2.85 -0.85
C CYS A 427 22.24 -3.29 0.05
N GLU A 428 23.16 -2.37 0.35
CA GLU A 428 24.24 -2.60 1.31
C GLU A 428 23.70 -2.83 2.73
N TYR A 429 22.81 -1.96 3.20
CA TYR A 429 22.25 -2.03 4.56
C TYR A 429 21.55 -3.37 4.84
N PHE A 430 20.79 -3.89 3.87
CA PHE A 430 20.05 -5.15 3.98
C PHE A 430 20.83 -6.37 3.47
N ASN A 431 22.07 -6.22 3.00
CA ASN A 431 22.88 -7.29 2.44
C ASN A 431 22.09 -8.10 1.39
N VAL A 432 21.64 -7.42 0.33
CA VAL A 432 20.87 -8.02 -0.77
C VAL A 432 21.75 -8.24 -1.99
N ASP A 433 21.46 -9.31 -2.73
CA ASP A 433 22.16 -9.68 -3.97
C ASP A 433 21.32 -9.40 -5.22
N MET A 434 20.06 -9.03 -5.03
CA MET A 434 19.10 -8.83 -6.12
C MET A 434 18.25 -7.57 -5.92
N VAL A 435 17.91 -6.91 -7.02
CA VAL A 435 16.87 -5.91 -7.09
C VAL A 435 15.84 -6.35 -8.12
N VAL A 436 14.58 -6.40 -7.70
CA VAL A 436 13.44 -6.62 -8.59
C VAL A 436 12.77 -5.27 -8.80
N MET A 437 12.95 -4.72 -10.00
CA MET A 437 12.56 -3.38 -10.35
C MET A 437 11.20 -3.37 -11.05
N TYR A 438 10.18 -2.90 -10.33
CA TYR A 438 8.86 -2.63 -10.88
C TYR A 438 8.93 -1.49 -11.90
N THR A 439 8.77 -1.83 -13.17
CA THR A 439 8.80 -0.90 -14.30
C THR A 439 7.38 -0.53 -14.68
N HIS A 440 6.84 0.46 -13.99
CA HIS A 440 5.53 1.00 -14.33
C HIS A 440 5.63 1.81 -15.63
N MET A 441 4.97 1.35 -16.70
CA MET A 441 5.00 2.01 -18.02
C MET A 441 4.55 3.48 -18.02
N GLY A 442 3.61 3.87 -17.15
CA GLY A 442 3.15 5.25 -17.00
C GLY A 442 3.98 6.11 -16.05
N CYS A 443 4.96 5.53 -15.33
CA CYS A 443 5.76 6.25 -14.34
C CYS A 443 6.97 6.95 -15.00
N LYS A 444 6.86 8.25 -15.24
CA LYS A 444 7.96 9.04 -15.81
C LYS A 444 9.12 9.26 -14.83
N ALA A 445 8.85 9.28 -13.52
CA ALA A 445 9.85 9.54 -12.49
C ALA A 445 10.91 8.43 -12.40
N MET A 446 10.49 7.17 -12.29
CA MET A 446 11.43 6.05 -12.12
C MET A 446 11.98 5.54 -13.45
N SER A 447 11.17 5.52 -14.51
CA SER A 447 11.61 5.09 -15.85
C SER A 447 12.68 6.00 -16.45
N GLY A 448 12.73 7.28 -16.03
CA GLY A 448 13.79 8.21 -16.44
C GLY A 448 15.20 7.79 -16.02
N TYR A 449 15.35 6.96 -14.98
CA TYR A 449 16.64 6.51 -14.46
C TYR A 449 17.09 5.14 -14.98
N HIS A 450 16.37 4.55 -15.94
CA HIS A 450 16.56 3.16 -16.36
C HIS A 450 18.03 2.78 -16.64
N GLY A 451 18.70 3.53 -17.53
CA GLY A 451 20.11 3.25 -17.86
C GLY A 451 21.08 3.41 -16.70
N ILE A 452 20.80 4.35 -15.79
CA ILE A 452 21.64 4.63 -14.62
C ILE A 452 21.55 3.47 -13.61
N PHE A 453 20.35 2.93 -13.39
CA PHE A 453 20.19 1.75 -12.53
C PHE A 453 20.99 0.55 -13.05
N GLU A 454 21.05 0.32 -14.36
CA GLU A 454 21.83 -0.79 -14.93
C GLU A 454 23.35 -0.59 -14.79
N GLU A 455 23.83 0.65 -14.91
CA GLU A 455 25.23 0.98 -14.66
C GLU A 455 25.62 0.77 -13.19
N GLU A 456 24.81 1.28 -12.26
CA GLU A 456 25.06 1.13 -10.83
C GLU A 456 24.93 -0.33 -10.36
N ALA A 457 23.93 -1.09 -10.84
CA ALA A 457 23.80 -2.51 -10.53
C ALA A 457 25.07 -3.30 -10.86
N ARG A 458 25.69 -3.00 -12.02
CA ARG A 458 26.95 -3.61 -12.45
C ARG A 458 28.13 -3.20 -11.56
N LYS A 459 28.19 -1.94 -11.12
CA LYS A 459 29.24 -1.45 -10.20
C LYS A 459 29.16 -2.13 -8.84
N HIS A 460 27.95 -2.32 -8.32
CA HIS A 460 27.70 -2.96 -7.04
C HIS A 460 27.69 -4.49 -7.09
N GLY A 461 27.69 -5.10 -8.29
CA GLY A 461 27.63 -6.55 -8.46
C GLY A 461 26.27 -7.15 -8.08
N ILE A 462 25.20 -6.37 -8.21
CA ILE A 462 23.83 -6.76 -7.84
C ILE A 462 23.06 -7.20 -9.08
N HIS A 463 22.28 -8.28 -8.95
CA HIS A 463 21.39 -8.75 -10.00
C HIS A 463 20.17 -7.85 -10.13
N LEU A 464 20.02 -7.15 -11.25
CA LEU A 464 18.87 -6.29 -11.53
C LEU A 464 17.90 -6.98 -12.50
N ILE A 465 16.65 -7.16 -12.08
CA ILE A 465 15.58 -7.72 -12.90
C ILE A 465 14.52 -6.65 -13.12
N TRP A 466 14.27 -6.28 -14.39
CA TRP A 466 13.17 -5.40 -14.75
C TRP A 466 11.87 -6.20 -14.89
N VAL A 467 10.82 -5.73 -14.23
CA VAL A 467 9.48 -6.33 -14.26
C VAL A 467 8.46 -5.28 -14.73
N THR A 468 8.05 -5.36 -15.99
CA THR A 468 7.13 -4.44 -16.65
C THR A 468 5.68 -4.65 -16.21
N HIS A 469 5.01 -3.56 -15.85
CA HIS A 469 3.59 -3.57 -15.51
C HIS A 469 2.91 -2.22 -15.83
N ASN A 470 1.58 -2.19 -15.83
CA ASN A 470 0.81 -0.95 -15.94
C ASN A 470 -0.03 -0.65 -14.69
N LEU A 471 0.57 -0.76 -13.51
CA LEU A 471 0.00 -0.42 -12.20
C LEU A 471 -1.38 -1.03 -11.87
N MET A 472 -2.48 -0.49 -12.43
CA MET A 472 -3.86 -0.93 -12.25
C MET A 472 -4.52 -1.51 -13.53
N LYS A 473 -3.80 -1.55 -14.66
CA LYS A 473 -4.31 -1.99 -15.98
C LYS A 473 -3.58 -3.26 -16.46
N PRO A 474 -4.03 -4.46 -16.07
CA PRO A 474 -3.35 -5.71 -16.41
C PRO A 474 -3.40 -6.06 -17.91
N GLU A 475 -4.23 -5.38 -18.71
CA GLU A 475 -4.39 -5.63 -20.13
C GLU A 475 -3.15 -5.21 -20.94
N ASP A 476 -2.39 -4.24 -20.46
CA ASP A 476 -1.18 -3.75 -21.15
C ASP A 476 0.08 -4.54 -20.73
N ALA A 477 0.05 -5.19 -19.56
CA ALA A 477 1.07 -6.09 -19.06
C ALA A 477 0.44 -6.99 -17.99
N SER A 478 0.29 -8.28 -18.26
CA SER A 478 -0.46 -9.18 -17.37
C SER A 478 0.37 -9.67 -16.19
N ARG A 479 -0.29 -10.28 -15.20
CA ARG A 479 0.39 -11.02 -14.12
C ARG A 479 1.36 -12.08 -14.66
N ARG A 480 1.00 -12.74 -15.76
CA ARG A 480 1.84 -13.75 -16.43
C ARG A 480 3.07 -13.11 -17.07
N ASP A 481 2.92 -11.94 -17.70
CA ASP A 481 4.06 -11.24 -18.33
C ASP A 481 5.11 -10.86 -17.29
N MET A 482 4.68 -10.31 -16.15
CA MET A 482 5.56 -10.02 -15.01
C MET A 482 6.31 -11.27 -14.53
N ARG A 483 5.61 -12.40 -14.36
CA ARG A 483 6.25 -13.67 -13.97
C ARG A 483 7.24 -14.15 -15.02
N MET A 484 6.92 -13.98 -16.30
CA MET A 484 7.77 -14.43 -17.40
C MET A 484 9.11 -13.68 -17.48
N GLU A 485 9.16 -12.40 -17.12
CA GLU A 485 10.41 -11.64 -17.04
C GLU A 485 11.34 -12.20 -15.96
N VAL A 486 10.80 -12.44 -14.75
CA VAL A 486 11.56 -13.10 -13.68
C VAL A 486 11.97 -14.52 -14.08
N ASN A 487 11.05 -15.34 -14.59
CA ASN A 487 11.34 -16.70 -15.03
C ASN A 487 12.49 -16.75 -16.05
N ARG A 488 12.47 -15.86 -17.05
CA ARG A 488 13.52 -15.77 -18.07
C ARG A 488 14.87 -15.43 -17.46
N TYR A 489 14.90 -14.48 -16.52
CA TYR A 489 16.13 -14.10 -15.83
C TYR A 489 16.69 -15.27 -15.00
N MET A 490 15.84 -15.90 -14.17
CA MET A 490 16.22 -17.03 -13.32
C MET A 490 16.74 -18.22 -14.14
N ARG A 491 16.08 -18.57 -15.25
CA ARG A 491 16.47 -19.67 -16.14
C ARG A 491 17.74 -19.37 -16.95
N THR A 492 17.86 -18.17 -17.50
CA THR A 492 18.87 -17.86 -18.52
C THR A 492 20.15 -17.31 -17.90
N VAL A 493 20.01 -16.39 -16.95
CA VAL A 493 21.12 -15.67 -16.32
C VAL A 493 21.65 -16.46 -15.14
N LEU A 494 20.76 -16.84 -14.20
CA LEU A 494 21.16 -17.55 -12.98
C LEU A 494 21.20 -19.08 -13.14
N ARG A 495 20.57 -19.62 -14.20
CA ARG A 495 20.52 -21.06 -14.50
C ARG A 495 19.92 -21.90 -13.37
N GLU A 496 18.89 -21.37 -12.72
CA GLU A 496 18.21 -22.02 -11.62
C GLU A 496 16.95 -22.78 -12.07
N GLU A 497 16.58 -23.78 -11.27
CA GLU A 497 15.30 -24.49 -11.38
C GLU A 497 14.30 -23.97 -10.33
N PRO A 498 13.01 -23.82 -10.65
CA PRO A 498 12.02 -23.33 -9.71
C PRO A 498 11.82 -24.28 -8.53
N LEU A 499 11.63 -23.73 -7.33
CA LEU A 499 11.32 -24.46 -6.10
C LEU A 499 9.98 -25.20 -6.16
N ASP A 500 9.02 -24.60 -6.87
CA ASP A 500 7.75 -25.21 -7.28
C ASP A 500 7.53 -24.99 -8.78
N PRO A 501 7.87 -25.99 -9.63
CA PRO A 501 7.68 -25.89 -11.08
C PRO A 501 6.21 -25.68 -11.50
N SER A 502 5.23 -25.94 -10.63
CA SER A 502 3.84 -25.67 -10.96
C SER A 502 3.47 -24.18 -10.92
N LEU A 503 4.29 -23.35 -10.27
CA LEU A 503 4.13 -21.89 -10.21
C LEU A 503 4.88 -21.16 -11.33
N GLU A 504 5.70 -21.85 -12.12
CA GLU A 504 6.45 -21.22 -13.20
C GLU A 504 5.52 -20.74 -14.33
N ASP A 505 4.57 -21.58 -14.74
CA ASP A 505 3.53 -21.22 -15.71
C ASP A 505 2.17 -21.80 -15.31
N PHE A 506 1.20 -20.93 -15.02
CA PHE A 506 -0.16 -21.29 -14.65
C PHE A 506 -1.15 -20.21 -15.11
N ASP A 507 -2.38 -20.62 -15.36
CA ASP A 507 -3.46 -19.73 -15.80
C ASP A 507 -4.19 -19.09 -14.61
N ASP A 508 -3.96 -17.79 -14.46
CA ASP A 508 -4.61 -16.88 -13.51
C ASP A 508 -5.27 -15.67 -14.20
N ALA A 509 -5.45 -15.71 -15.53
CA ALA A 509 -5.95 -14.58 -16.31
C ALA A 509 -7.38 -14.15 -15.91
N LYS A 510 -8.15 -15.07 -15.31
CA LYS A 510 -9.50 -14.81 -14.81
C LYS A 510 -9.60 -14.80 -13.29
N CYS A 511 -8.51 -15.01 -12.56
CA CYS A 511 -8.53 -14.93 -11.11
C CYS A 511 -8.96 -13.53 -10.66
N TRP A 512 -9.49 -13.41 -9.45
CA TRP A 512 -9.62 -12.09 -8.83
C TRP A 512 -8.24 -11.43 -8.75
#